data_AF-A0A7V3ACJ9-F1
#
_entry.id   AF-A0A7V3ACJ9-F1
#
_cell.length_a   1.000
_cell.length_b   1.000
_cell.length_c   1.000
_cell.angle_alpha   90.00
_cell.angle_beta   90.00
_cell.angle_gamma   90.00
#
_symmetry.space_group_name_H-M   'P 1'
#
loop_
_entity.id
_entity.type
_entity.pdbx_description
1 polymer ?
#
loop_
_entity_poly.entity_id
_entity_poly.type
_entity_poly.pdbx_seq_one_letter_code
_entity_poly.pdbx_strand_id
1 'polypeptide(L)'
;YLGGTNAHVLPVPMANIVNGGKHADNKIDFQEFMVMPIGAPSFAEAIRWTCEVFHSLKSVLKKAGHNTNVGDEGGFAPNLDNEEALKYVLEAIAKAGYQAGRDKDFAIALDCASSELFDEGEKKGYKFWKSNPAKLFNADAMIELFASWVEKYPIVSIEDPLDQDDWDGYVKMTKALGGKIQVVGDDFFVTNPKRLADGIAQGATNAILIKVNQIGSLTETLDCIELAKQHNYTNIISHRSGETEDTTIADIAVATNAGQIKTGSASRTDRICKYNQLLRIEEELGESAAYAGRKAFYNVG
;
A
#
# COMPACT_ATOMS: atom_id res chain seq x y z
N TYR A 1 -15.05 -7.80 20.46
CA TYR A 1 -16.20 -8.53 19.86
C TYR A 1 -15.74 -9.40 18.70
N LEU A 2 -15.22 -8.84 17.60
CA LEU A 2 -14.81 -9.60 16.41
C LEU A 2 -13.58 -10.53 16.65
N GLY A 3 -12.53 -10.01 17.29
CA GLY A 3 -11.22 -10.70 17.41
C GLY A 3 -10.94 -11.41 18.74
N GLY A 4 -11.92 -11.48 19.64
CA GLY A 4 -11.72 -12.00 20.99
C GLY A 4 -10.77 -11.15 21.85
N THR A 5 -10.20 -11.74 22.89
CA THR A 5 -9.42 -11.05 23.94
C THR A 5 -7.99 -10.72 23.55
N ASN A 6 -7.48 -11.26 22.44
CA ASN A 6 -6.11 -11.09 22.00
C ASN A 6 -5.96 -10.08 20.84
N ALA A 7 -6.99 -9.28 20.57
CA ALA A 7 -6.97 -8.21 19.59
C ALA A 7 -6.30 -6.97 20.19
N HIS A 8 -5.05 -6.69 19.82
CA HIS A 8 -4.24 -5.65 20.46
C HIS A 8 -3.17 -5.03 19.55
N VAL A 9 -3.01 -5.52 18.33
CA VAL A 9 -1.99 -5.05 17.41
C VAL A 9 -2.54 -3.93 16.53
N LEU A 10 -1.97 -2.74 16.68
CA LEU A 10 -2.26 -1.58 15.83
C LEU A 10 -1.48 -1.69 14.51
N PRO A 11 -2.15 -1.41 13.37
CA PRO A 11 -1.57 -1.61 12.06
C PRO A 11 -0.59 -0.49 11.65
N VAL A 12 0.44 -0.83 10.86
CA VAL A 12 1.21 0.17 10.12
C VAL A 12 0.36 0.73 8.98
N PRO A 13 0.13 2.06 8.92
CA PRO A 13 -0.60 2.66 7.82
C PRO A 13 0.27 2.67 6.55
N MET A 14 -0.29 2.20 5.44
CA MET A 14 0.16 2.52 4.09
C MET A 14 -0.49 3.85 3.69
N ALA A 15 0.17 4.95 4.04
CA ALA A 15 -0.42 6.27 3.88
C ALA A 15 -0.13 6.82 2.48
N ASN A 16 -1.19 6.91 1.67
CA ASN A 16 -1.17 7.55 0.35
C ASN A 16 -0.60 8.98 0.45
N ILE A 17 0.34 9.33 -0.43
CA ILE A 17 0.97 10.66 -0.40
C ILE A 17 1.10 11.30 -1.79
N VAL A 18 1.28 10.51 -2.84
CA VAL A 18 1.25 10.94 -4.24
C VAL A 18 0.39 9.99 -5.07
N ASN A 19 -0.43 10.56 -5.96
CA ASN A 19 -1.34 9.86 -6.86
C ASN A 19 -0.93 10.02 -8.32
N GLY A 20 -1.15 8.97 -9.12
CA GLY A 20 -0.93 8.90 -10.55
C GLY A 20 -1.97 8.02 -11.24
N GLY A 21 -1.54 7.23 -12.23
CA GLY A 21 -2.41 6.25 -12.89
C GLY A 21 -3.55 6.89 -13.69
N LYS A 22 -4.59 6.12 -14.02
CA LYS A 22 -5.72 6.62 -14.82
C LYS A 22 -6.55 7.69 -14.12
N HIS A 23 -6.45 7.80 -12.79
CA HIS A 23 -7.25 8.70 -11.97
C HIS A 23 -6.64 10.09 -11.75
N ALA A 24 -5.42 10.33 -12.28
CA ALA A 24 -4.75 11.63 -12.18
C ALA A 24 -4.40 12.21 -13.56
N ASP A 25 -4.60 13.51 -13.75
CA ASP A 25 -4.14 14.24 -14.95
C ASP A 25 -2.70 14.76 -14.76
N ASN A 26 -1.75 13.82 -14.72
CA ASN A 26 -0.32 14.08 -14.52
C ASN A 26 0.56 13.09 -15.29
N LYS A 27 1.88 13.17 -15.14
CA LYS A 27 2.87 12.31 -15.82
C LYS A 27 3.19 10.98 -15.11
N ILE A 28 2.53 10.69 -14.00
CA ILE A 28 2.77 9.48 -13.19
C ILE A 28 1.90 8.34 -13.74
N ASP A 29 2.53 7.22 -14.13
CA ASP A 29 1.83 6.03 -14.63
C ASP A 29 1.31 5.15 -13.49
N PHE A 30 2.03 5.03 -12.37
CA PHE A 30 1.59 4.23 -11.21
C PHE A 30 0.52 4.95 -10.39
N GLN A 31 -0.40 4.20 -9.80
CA GLN A 31 -1.58 4.74 -9.15
C GLN A 31 -1.26 5.46 -7.83
N GLU A 32 -0.51 4.82 -6.94
CA GLU A 32 -0.21 5.40 -5.62
C GLU A 32 1.24 5.21 -5.18
N PHE A 33 1.76 6.24 -4.52
CA PHE A 33 2.99 6.20 -3.76
C PHE A 33 2.64 6.49 -2.32
N MET A 34 3.06 5.59 -1.43
CA MET A 34 2.68 5.59 -0.03
C MET A 34 3.92 5.65 0.86
N VAL A 35 3.79 6.31 2.00
CA VAL A 35 4.78 6.27 3.08
C VAL A 35 4.29 5.34 4.19
N MET A 36 5.20 4.56 4.75
CA MET A 36 4.93 3.64 5.85
C MET A 36 5.80 3.98 7.06
N PRO A 37 5.25 4.52 8.16
CA PRO A 37 5.99 4.90 9.38
C PRO A 37 6.41 3.68 10.23
N ILE A 38 7.12 2.73 9.62
CA ILE A 38 7.52 1.44 10.21
C ILE A 38 8.41 1.56 11.45
N GLY A 39 9.06 2.71 11.63
CA GLY A 39 9.93 3.00 12.76
C GLY A 39 9.27 3.71 13.95
N ALA A 40 8.00 4.08 13.83
CA ALA A 40 7.27 4.75 14.91
C ALA A 40 7.12 3.83 16.14
N PRO A 41 7.15 4.40 17.36
CA PRO A 41 7.00 3.62 18.59
C PRO A 41 5.55 3.23 18.90
N SER A 42 4.58 3.95 18.34
CA SER A 42 3.13 3.76 18.55
C SER A 42 2.34 4.19 17.32
N PHE A 43 1.07 3.85 17.25
CA PHE A 43 0.20 4.27 16.15
C PHE A 43 -0.05 5.79 16.18
N ALA A 44 -0.24 6.38 17.36
CA ALA A 44 -0.36 7.83 17.51
C ALA A 44 0.85 8.58 16.95
N GLU A 45 2.07 8.10 17.24
CA GLU A 45 3.29 8.68 16.68
C GLU A 45 3.40 8.42 15.17
N ALA A 46 3.00 7.23 14.70
CA ALA A 46 2.98 6.88 13.28
C ALA A 46 2.11 7.84 12.45
N ILE A 47 0.92 8.19 12.94
CA ILE A 47 0.04 9.14 12.26
C ILE A 47 0.56 10.57 12.39
N ARG A 48 1.12 10.97 13.53
CA ARG A 48 1.78 12.28 13.67
C ARG A 48 2.89 12.45 12.64
N TRP A 49 3.79 11.47 12.53
CA TRP A 49 4.90 11.50 11.57
C TRP A 49 4.37 11.57 10.14
N THR A 50 3.37 10.75 9.80
CA THR A 50 2.73 10.75 8.48
C THR A 50 2.14 12.12 8.12
N CYS A 51 1.45 12.78 9.05
CA CYS A 51 0.90 14.13 8.84
C CYS A 51 2.00 15.18 8.59
N GLU A 52 3.10 15.11 9.35
CA GLU A 52 4.25 16.00 9.17
C GLU A 52 4.92 15.81 7.81
N VAL A 53 5.11 14.56 7.37
CA VAL A 53 5.64 14.25 6.04
C VAL A 53 4.69 14.72 4.93
N PHE A 54 3.37 14.54 5.10
CA PHE A 54 2.36 15.03 4.15
C PHE A 54 2.41 16.57 4.00
N HIS A 55 2.48 17.32 5.09
CA HIS A 55 2.59 18.78 5.04
C HIS A 55 3.97 19.27 4.57
N SER A 56 5.03 18.52 4.88
CA SER A 56 6.37 18.73 4.32
C SER A 56 6.33 18.60 2.80
N LEU A 57 5.76 17.50 2.27
CA LEU A 57 5.63 17.25 0.84
C LEU A 57 4.83 18.37 0.15
N LYS A 58 3.70 18.80 0.72
CA LYS A 58 2.95 19.95 0.21
C LYS A 58 3.83 21.18 0.01
N SER A 59 4.69 21.45 0.99
CA SER A 59 5.59 22.61 0.96
C SER A 59 6.69 22.46 -0.09
N VAL A 60 7.27 21.26 -0.22
CA VAL A 60 8.27 20.95 -1.25
C VAL A 60 7.69 21.08 -2.66
N LEU A 61 6.53 20.46 -2.91
CA LEU A 61 5.84 20.51 -4.20
C LEU A 61 5.49 21.95 -4.57
N LYS A 62 4.90 22.72 -3.64
CA LYS A 62 4.55 24.13 -3.87
C LYS A 62 5.78 24.98 -4.20
N LYS A 63 6.90 24.76 -3.50
CA LYS A 63 8.15 25.49 -3.77
C LYS A 63 8.73 25.16 -5.15
N ALA A 64 8.55 23.93 -5.62
CA ALA A 64 8.95 23.49 -6.94
C ALA A 64 7.95 23.85 -8.06
N GLY A 65 6.85 24.55 -7.73
CA GLY A 65 5.84 24.99 -8.71
C GLY A 65 4.81 23.92 -9.09
N HIS A 66 4.74 22.81 -8.36
CA HIS A 66 3.77 21.75 -8.60
C HIS A 66 2.40 22.05 -7.96
N ASN A 67 1.35 21.45 -8.52
CA ASN A 67 0.02 21.47 -7.93
C ASN A 67 0.01 20.72 -6.59
N THR A 68 -0.83 21.18 -5.66
CA THR A 68 -1.04 20.56 -4.33
C THR A 68 -2.50 20.25 -4.05
N ASN A 69 -3.33 20.16 -5.10
CA ASN A 69 -4.66 19.59 -5.00
C ASN A 69 -4.56 18.10 -4.64
N VAL A 70 -5.57 17.62 -3.93
CA VAL A 70 -5.67 16.25 -3.46
C VAL A 70 -6.65 15.44 -4.32
N GLY A 71 -6.36 14.16 -4.53
CA GLY A 71 -7.25 13.20 -5.21
C GLY A 71 -8.33 12.64 -4.28
N ASP A 72 -8.94 11.54 -4.68
CA ASP A 72 -10.01 10.89 -3.92
C ASP A 72 -9.48 10.28 -2.62
N GLU A 73 -8.27 9.72 -2.64
CA GLU A 73 -7.56 9.13 -1.50
C GLU A 73 -6.86 10.19 -0.63
N GLY A 74 -6.87 11.46 -1.05
CA GLY A 74 -6.34 12.58 -0.28
C GLY A 74 -4.84 12.89 -0.47
N GLY A 75 -4.10 12.10 -1.26
CA GLY A 75 -2.73 12.41 -1.68
C GLY A 75 -2.64 13.44 -2.81
N PHE A 76 -1.46 13.98 -3.04
CA PHE A 76 -1.24 15.00 -4.06
C PHE A 76 -1.09 14.40 -5.47
N ALA A 77 -1.50 15.12 -6.50
CA ALA A 77 -1.28 14.73 -7.90
C ALA A 77 -0.38 15.74 -8.64
N PRO A 78 0.92 15.82 -8.31
CA PRO A 78 1.86 16.72 -8.98
C PRO A 78 2.19 16.23 -10.40
N ASN A 79 2.68 17.12 -11.26
CA ASN A 79 3.05 16.78 -12.63
C ASN A 79 4.50 16.27 -12.73
N LEU A 80 4.72 15.07 -12.20
CA LEU A 80 6.02 14.39 -12.12
C LEU A 80 5.98 13.06 -12.89
N ASP A 81 7.13 12.50 -13.23
CA ASP A 81 7.21 11.07 -13.56
C ASP A 81 7.27 10.17 -12.31
N ASN A 82 7.22 8.85 -12.51
CA ASN A 82 7.19 7.88 -11.40
C ASN A 82 8.43 7.94 -10.49
N GLU A 83 9.63 8.13 -11.06
CA GLU A 83 10.87 8.13 -10.29
C GLU A 83 11.09 9.49 -9.59
N GLU A 84 10.68 10.58 -10.23
CA GLU A 84 10.62 11.90 -9.60
C GLU A 84 9.70 11.89 -8.38
N ALA A 85 8.53 11.26 -8.47
CA ALA A 85 7.62 11.12 -7.33
C ALA A 85 8.33 10.52 -6.10
N LEU A 86 9.09 9.43 -6.28
CA LEU A 86 9.90 8.82 -5.22
C LEU A 86 10.92 9.81 -4.63
N LYS A 87 11.61 10.59 -5.46
CA LYS A 87 12.61 11.58 -5.01
C LYS A 87 11.97 12.67 -4.16
N TYR A 88 10.80 13.18 -4.55
CA TYR A 88 10.06 14.18 -3.79
C TYR A 88 9.54 13.62 -2.46
N VAL A 89 9.08 12.38 -2.43
CA VAL A 89 8.68 11.70 -1.18
C VAL A 89 9.86 11.59 -0.22
N LEU A 90 11.03 11.17 -0.70
CA LEU A 90 12.24 11.08 0.12
C LEU A 90 12.71 12.45 0.63
N GLU A 91 12.65 13.48 -0.21
CA GLU A 91 12.96 14.85 0.20
C GLU A 91 12.00 15.35 1.29
N ALA A 92 10.71 15.03 1.17
CA ALA A 92 9.70 15.40 2.16
C ALA A 92 9.93 14.71 3.51
N ILE A 93 10.25 13.41 3.51
CA ILE A 93 10.62 12.64 4.71
C ILE A 93 11.83 13.31 5.40
N ALA A 94 12.89 13.58 4.65
CA ALA A 94 14.09 14.21 5.19
C ALA A 94 13.83 15.62 5.74
N LYS A 95 13.04 16.44 5.05
CA LYS A 95 12.67 17.79 5.51
C LYS A 95 11.76 17.81 6.73
N ALA A 96 10.96 16.76 6.92
CA ALA A 96 10.17 16.58 8.13
C ALA A 96 11.03 16.12 9.33
N GLY A 97 12.32 15.83 9.12
CA GLY A 97 13.25 15.43 10.17
C GLY A 97 13.35 13.92 10.39
N TYR A 98 12.80 13.11 9.47
CA TYR A 98 12.79 11.64 9.56
C TYR A 98 13.78 11.00 8.59
N GLN A 99 14.15 9.75 8.88
CA GLN A 99 15.03 8.94 8.02
C GLN A 99 14.22 7.95 7.20
N ALA A 100 14.43 7.96 5.87
CA ALA A 100 13.90 6.94 4.98
C ALA A 100 14.84 5.73 4.90
N GLY A 101 14.29 4.52 4.98
CA GLY A 101 15.05 3.27 4.98
C GLY A 101 14.19 2.10 5.43
N ARG A 102 14.46 0.89 4.92
CA ARG A 102 13.74 -0.34 5.33
C ARG A 102 13.90 -0.65 6.81
N ASP A 103 14.99 -0.17 7.41
CA ASP A 103 15.33 -0.29 8.82
C ASP A 103 15.22 1.05 9.57
N LYS A 104 14.61 2.09 8.99
CA LYS A 104 14.54 3.46 9.55
C LYS A 104 13.10 3.88 9.89
N ASP A 105 12.84 5.18 9.99
CA ASP A 105 11.56 5.75 10.41
C ASP A 105 10.46 5.46 9.39
N PHE A 106 10.77 5.67 8.11
CA PHE A 106 9.84 5.45 7.00
C PHE A 106 10.38 4.51 5.94
N ALA A 107 9.50 3.66 5.43
CA ALA A 107 9.67 2.97 4.16
C ALA A 107 8.62 3.43 3.13
N ILE A 108 8.77 2.98 1.89
CA ILE A 108 7.86 3.30 0.79
C ILE A 108 7.06 2.05 0.39
N ALA A 109 5.78 2.23 0.12
CA ALA A 109 4.95 1.25 -0.57
C ALA A 109 4.42 1.85 -1.89
N LEU A 110 4.21 1.00 -2.88
CA LEU A 110 3.70 1.39 -4.20
C LEU A 110 2.43 0.62 -4.50
N ASP A 111 1.47 1.28 -5.12
CA ASP A 111 0.38 0.65 -5.85
C ASP A 111 0.52 1.00 -7.33
N CYS A 112 0.90 0.00 -8.10
CA CYS A 112 1.17 0.17 -9.52
C CYS A 112 -0.10 0.07 -10.38
N ALA A 113 -1.12 -0.64 -9.91
CA ALA A 113 -2.35 -0.96 -10.66
C ALA A 113 -2.04 -1.36 -12.11
N SER A 114 -1.09 -2.28 -12.31
CA SER A 114 -0.47 -2.49 -13.63
C SER A 114 -1.39 -3.12 -14.67
N SER A 115 -2.51 -3.71 -14.24
CA SER A 115 -3.62 -4.10 -15.13
C SER A 115 -4.13 -2.91 -15.94
N GLU A 116 -4.17 -1.72 -15.36
CA GLU A 116 -4.56 -0.51 -16.06
C GLU A 116 -3.55 -0.11 -17.13
N LEU A 117 -2.26 -0.44 -16.91
CA LEU A 117 -1.12 -0.23 -17.81
C LEU A 117 -1.09 -1.22 -18.99
N PHE A 118 -1.84 -2.32 -18.89
CA PHE A 118 -1.79 -3.41 -19.84
C PHE A 118 -2.67 -3.10 -21.07
N ASP A 119 -2.07 -3.11 -22.27
CA ASP A 119 -2.74 -2.69 -23.51
C ASP A 119 -3.63 -3.83 -24.07
N GLU A 120 -4.96 -3.66 -23.97
CA GLU A 120 -5.96 -4.58 -24.53
C GLU A 120 -6.13 -4.39 -26.05
N GLY A 121 -6.01 -5.49 -26.80
CA GLY A 121 -6.06 -5.48 -28.27
C GLY A 121 -5.14 -6.50 -28.93
N GLU A 122 -4.26 -7.14 -28.16
CA GLU A 122 -3.54 -8.40 -28.48
C GLU A 122 -2.67 -8.90 -27.28
N LYS A 123 -2.85 -8.36 -26.05
CA LYS A 123 -2.06 -8.66 -24.84
C LYS A 123 -0.53 -8.51 -25.05
N LYS A 124 -0.09 -7.36 -25.58
CA LYS A 124 1.31 -7.18 -26.01
C LYS A 124 2.27 -6.70 -24.91
N GLY A 125 1.76 -6.20 -23.78
CA GLY A 125 2.58 -5.73 -22.66
C GLY A 125 2.02 -4.48 -21.95
N TYR A 126 2.84 -3.92 -21.07
CA TYR A 126 2.57 -2.76 -20.23
C TYR A 126 3.05 -1.47 -20.92
N LYS A 127 2.18 -0.47 -21.02
CA LYS A 127 2.47 0.80 -21.69
C LYS A 127 2.40 1.95 -20.70
N PHE A 128 3.51 2.65 -20.54
CA PHE A 128 3.58 3.86 -19.72
C PHE A 128 3.15 5.06 -20.55
N TRP A 129 1.84 5.21 -20.77
CA TRP A 129 1.27 6.22 -21.68
C TRP A 129 1.63 7.66 -21.30
N LYS A 130 1.97 7.92 -20.04
CA LYS A 130 2.30 9.26 -19.55
C LYS A 130 3.79 9.55 -19.59
N SER A 131 4.60 8.69 -18.97
CA SER A 131 6.04 8.97 -18.83
C SER A 131 6.87 8.46 -20.02
N ASN A 132 6.46 7.37 -20.67
CA ASN A 132 7.21 6.75 -21.76
C ASN A 132 6.31 6.06 -22.81
N PRO A 133 5.51 6.83 -23.56
CA PRO A 133 4.48 6.28 -24.46
C PRO A 133 5.04 5.48 -25.64
N ALA A 134 6.34 5.59 -25.92
CA ALA A 134 7.01 4.92 -27.03
C ALA A 134 7.53 3.51 -26.67
N LYS A 135 7.61 3.18 -25.38
CA LYS A 135 8.12 1.89 -24.91
C LYS A 135 6.98 0.99 -24.46
N LEU A 136 7.02 -0.25 -24.93
CA LEU A 136 6.19 -1.34 -24.43
C LEU A 136 7.05 -2.25 -23.56
N PHE A 137 6.62 -2.49 -22.33
CA PHE A 137 7.30 -3.34 -21.37
C PHE A 137 6.63 -4.71 -21.36
N ASN A 138 7.40 -5.78 -21.22
CA ASN A 138 6.86 -7.09 -20.87
C ASN A 138 7.03 -7.34 -19.37
N ALA A 139 6.53 -8.47 -18.87
CA ALA A 139 6.63 -8.83 -17.45
C ALA A 139 8.08 -8.83 -16.94
N ASP A 140 9.01 -9.42 -17.69
CA ASP A 140 10.42 -9.48 -17.29
C ASP A 140 11.04 -8.07 -17.17
N ALA A 141 10.70 -7.14 -18.07
CA ALA A 141 11.14 -5.75 -18.01
C ALA A 141 10.51 -4.95 -16.85
N MET A 142 9.25 -5.24 -16.50
CA MET A 142 8.60 -4.67 -15.30
C MET A 142 9.29 -5.18 -14.02
N ILE A 143 9.57 -6.48 -13.93
CA ILE A 143 10.27 -7.09 -12.80
C ILE A 143 11.68 -6.49 -12.66
N GLU A 144 12.42 -6.31 -13.76
CA GLU A 144 13.75 -5.67 -13.73
C GLU A 144 13.68 -4.21 -13.26
N LEU A 145 12.66 -3.46 -13.69
CA LEU A 145 12.41 -2.10 -13.21
C LEU A 145 12.20 -2.08 -11.69
N PHE A 146 11.30 -2.92 -11.17
CA PHE A 146 11.05 -2.98 -9.74
C PHE A 146 12.25 -3.49 -8.95
N ALA A 147 13.00 -4.46 -9.46
CA ALA A 147 14.23 -4.93 -8.83
C ALA A 147 15.26 -3.79 -8.70
N SER A 148 15.46 -3.01 -9.76
CA SER A 148 16.33 -1.83 -9.75
C SER A 148 15.89 -0.80 -8.70
N TRP A 149 14.58 -0.53 -8.62
CA TRP A 149 14.03 0.41 -7.65
C TRP A 149 14.10 -0.08 -6.21
N VAL A 150 13.88 -1.36 -5.98
CA VAL A 150 14.05 -2.02 -4.68
C VAL A 150 15.50 -1.91 -4.20
N GLU A 151 16.51 -1.93 -5.07
CA GLU A 151 17.90 -1.70 -4.65
C GLU A 151 18.19 -0.21 -4.39
N LYS A 152 17.55 0.70 -5.13
CA LYS A 152 17.83 2.15 -5.07
C LYS A 152 17.03 2.90 -4.00
N TYR A 153 15.83 2.43 -3.68
CA TYR A 153 14.86 3.12 -2.84
C TYR A 153 14.38 2.22 -1.69
N PRO A 154 13.95 2.80 -0.55
CA PRO A 154 13.50 2.03 0.61
C PRO A 154 12.08 1.47 0.43
N ILE A 155 11.80 0.87 -0.73
CA ILE A 155 10.53 0.23 -1.05
C ILE A 155 10.44 -1.08 -0.29
N VAL A 156 9.36 -1.30 0.46
CA VAL A 156 9.09 -2.54 1.21
C VAL A 156 7.86 -3.29 0.71
N SER A 157 7.03 -2.65 -0.09
CA SER A 157 5.79 -3.24 -0.62
C SER A 157 5.47 -2.72 -2.01
N ILE A 158 5.05 -3.63 -2.89
CA ILE A 158 4.52 -3.29 -4.22
C ILE A 158 3.22 -4.07 -4.43
N GLU A 159 2.15 -3.32 -4.65
CA GLU A 159 0.80 -3.78 -4.96
C GLU A 159 0.55 -3.73 -6.47
N ASP A 160 -0.07 -4.80 -6.97
CA ASP A 160 -0.39 -5.05 -8.37
C ASP A 160 0.71 -4.63 -9.38
N PRO A 161 1.93 -5.19 -9.25
CA PRO A 161 3.07 -4.86 -10.11
C PRO A 161 2.90 -5.33 -11.55
N LEU A 162 1.98 -6.26 -11.80
CA LEU A 162 1.72 -6.89 -13.09
C LEU A 162 0.21 -7.01 -13.31
N ASP A 163 -0.19 -7.30 -14.54
CA ASP A 163 -1.58 -7.49 -14.93
C ASP A 163 -2.20 -8.62 -14.12
N GLN A 164 -3.44 -8.42 -13.67
CA GLN A 164 -4.17 -9.35 -12.80
C GLN A 164 -4.23 -10.80 -13.34
N ASP A 165 -4.10 -11.02 -14.65
CA ASP A 165 -4.12 -12.34 -15.27
C ASP A 165 -2.72 -12.86 -15.68
N ASP A 166 -1.63 -12.14 -15.37
CA ASP A 166 -0.25 -12.55 -15.62
C ASP A 166 0.32 -13.43 -14.49
N TRP A 167 -0.30 -14.59 -14.27
CA TRP A 167 0.06 -15.55 -13.20
C TRP A 167 1.53 -15.96 -13.23
N ASP A 168 2.05 -16.27 -14.43
CA ASP A 168 3.46 -16.63 -14.60
C ASP A 168 4.39 -15.47 -14.22
N GLY A 169 4.02 -14.24 -14.60
CA GLY A 169 4.72 -13.02 -14.21
C GLY A 169 4.75 -12.83 -12.69
N TYR A 170 3.63 -13.02 -12.01
CA TYR A 170 3.56 -12.94 -10.55
C TYR A 170 4.46 -13.97 -9.85
N VAL A 171 4.43 -15.24 -10.29
CA VAL A 171 5.33 -16.28 -9.76
C VAL A 171 6.80 -15.92 -9.98
N LYS A 172 7.15 -15.41 -11.17
CA LYS A 172 8.52 -14.92 -11.45
C LYS A 172 8.90 -13.75 -10.54
N MET A 173 8.02 -12.78 -10.36
CA MET A 173 8.24 -11.61 -9.52
C MET A 173 8.45 -12.01 -8.06
N THR A 174 7.59 -12.86 -7.53
CA THR A 174 7.68 -13.34 -6.14
C THR A 174 8.92 -14.17 -5.92
N LYS A 175 9.33 -15.00 -6.89
CA LYS A 175 10.62 -15.69 -6.85
C LYS A 175 11.82 -14.73 -6.83
N ALA A 176 11.76 -13.63 -7.58
CA ALA A 176 12.86 -12.67 -7.68
C ALA A 176 12.94 -11.71 -6.47
N LEU A 177 11.79 -11.27 -5.95
CA LEU A 177 11.69 -10.14 -5.02
C LEU A 177 10.92 -10.44 -3.73
N GLY A 178 10.13 -11.52 -3.67
CA GLY A 178 9.28 -11.84 -2.51
C GLY A 178 10.03 -12.15 -1.22
N GLY A 179 11.33 -12.44 -1.29
CA GLY A 179 12.21 -12.56 -0.13
C GLY A 179 12.77 -11.22 0.37
N LYS A 180 12.54 -10.10 -0.34
CA LYS A 180 13.05 -8.76 -0.01
C LYS A 180 11.94 -7.74 0.26
N ILE A 181 10.79 -7.92 -0.39
CA ILE A 181 9.64 -7.03 -0.30
C ILE A 181 8.34 -7.82 -0.23
N GLN A 182 7.30 -7.15 0.25
CA GLN A 182 5.92 -7.57 0.13
C GLN A 182 5.45 -7.37 -1.32
N VAL A 183 4.87 -8.41 -1.90
CA VAL A 183 4.18 -8.40 -3.20
C VAL A 183 2.70 -8.60 -2.89
N VAL A 184 1.90 -7.55 -3.06
CA VAL A 184 0.48 -7.53 -2.70
C VAL A 184 -0.36 -7.76 -3.95
N GLY A 185 -1.30 -8.71 -3.88
CA GLY A 185 -2.36 -8.84 -4.87
C GLY A 185 -3.64 -8.14 -4.40
N ASP A 186 -4.10 -7.14 -5.16
CA ASP A 186 -5.41 -6.51 -5.03
C ASP A 186 -6.34 -6.99 -6.14
N ASP A 187 -6.25 -6.45 -7.35
CA ASP A 187 -6.98 -6.93 -8.53
C ASP A 187 -6.56 -8.36 -8.89
N PHE A 188 -5.33 -8.75 -8.54
CA PHE A 188 -4.88 -10.13 -8.70
C PHE A 188 -5.69 -11.15 -7.87
N PHE A 189 -6.25 -10.75 -6.72
CA PHE A 189 -7.03 -11.66 -5.86
C PHE A 189 -8.50 -11.28 -5.72
N VAL A 190 -8.85 -10.01 -5.88
CA VAL A 190 -10.20 -9.42 -5.69
C VAL A 190 -10.88 -9.87 -4.40
N THR A 191 -10.11 -10.01 -3.32
CA THR A 191 -10.58 -10.58 -2.03
C THR A 191 -11.33 -11.92 -2.23
N ASN A 192 -10.88 -12.79 -3.14
CA ASN A 192 -11.51 -14.07 -3.45
C ASN A 192 -10.72 -15.25 -2.84
N PRO A 193 -11.28 -16.00 -1.87
CA PRO A 193 -10.57 -17.09 -1.20
C PRO A 193 -10.07 -18.19 -2.13
N LYS A 194 -10.79 -18.48 -3.22
CA LYS A 194 -10.37 -19.48 -4.21
C LYS A 194 -9.15 -18.99 -4.99
N ARG A 195 -9.19 -17.74 -5.47
CA ARG A 195 -8.05 -17.15 -6.21
C ARG A 195 -6.83 -16.98 -5.30
N LEU A 196 -7.05 -16.63 -4.03
CA LEU A 196 -6.00 -16.62 -3.01
C LEU A 196 -5.39 -18.02 -2.81
N ALA A 197 -6.20 -19.07 -2.64
CA ALA A 197 -5.70 -20.44 -2.50
C ALA A 197 -4.87 -20.90 -3.71
N ASP A 198 -5.33 -20.57 -4.93
CA ASP A 198 -4.60 -20.86 -6.17
C ASP A 198 -3.26 -20.09 -6.24
N GLY A 199 -3.23 -18.83 -5.77
CA GLY A 199 -2.01 -18.02 -5.69
C GLY A 199 -1.02 -18.52 -4.65
N ILE A 200 -1.50 -18.97 -3.50
CA ILE A 200 -0.70 -19.63 -2.46
C ILE A 200 -0.07 -20.90 -3.02
N ALA A 201 -0.85 -21.75 -3.68
CA ALA A 201 -0.36 -23.01 -4.24
C ALA A 201 0.75 -22.82 -5.29
N GLN A 202 0.69 -21.71 -6.04
CA GLN A 202 1.67 -21.39 -7.08
C GLN A 202 2.84 -20.52 -6.59
N GLY A 203 2.73 -19.92 -5.40
CA GLY A 203 3.72 -18.95 -4.91
C GLY A 203 3.70 -17.63 -5.69
N ALA A 204 2.51 -17.17 -6.08
CA ALA A 204 2.34 -16.01 -6.96
C ALA A 204 2.59 -14.66 -6.27
N THR A 205 2.29 -14.54 -4.97
CA THR A 205 2.50 -13.32 -4.17
C THR A 205 2.94 -13.71 -2.74
N ASN A 206 3.03 -12.76 -1.81
CA ASN A 206 3.20 -13.07 -0.39
C ASN A 206 2.28 -12.21 0.51
N ALA A 207 1.30 -11.52 -0.08
CA ALA A 207 0.35 -10.66 0.59
C ALA A 207 -0.93 -10.49 -0.23
N ILE A 208 -2.00 -10.12 0.46
CA ILE A 208 -3.31 -9.83 -0.12
C ILE A 208 -3.87 -8.52 0.43
N LEU A 209 -4.45 -7.72 -0.46
CA LEU A 209 -5.28 -6.58 -0.07
C LEU A 209 -6.71 -7.05 0.20
N ILE A 210 -7.26 -6.69 1.36
CA ILE A 210 -8.58 -7.13 1.80
C ILE A 210 -9.56 -5.96 1.69
N LYS A 211 -10.51 -6.05 0.76
CA LYS A 211 -11.61 -5.09 0.60
C LYS A 211 -12.92 -5.78 1.02
N VAL A 212 -13.44 -5.40 2.18
CA VAL A 212 -14.59 -6.06 2.84
C VAL A 212 -15.81 -6.18 1.92
N ASN A 213 -16.08 -5.15 1.11
CA ASN A 213 -17.23 -5.14 0.20
C ASN A 213 -17.01 -5.87 -1.14
N GLN A 214 -15.78 -6.32 -1.46
CA GLN A 214 -15.54 -7.20 -2.62
C GLN A 214 -16.02 -8.63 -2.36
N ILE A 215 -15.88 -9.11 -1.13
CA ILE A 215 -16.29 -10.48 -0.74
C ILE A 215 -17.71 -10.54 -0.18
N GLY A 216 -18.22 -9.44 0.38
CA GLY A 216 -19.64 -9.22 0.64
C GLY A 216 -20.12 -9.47 2.07
N SER A 217 -19.41 -10.27 2.88
CA SER A 217 -19.74 -10.48 4.30
C SER A 217 -18.51 -10.41 5.22
N LEU A 218 -18.76 -10.10 6.50
CA LEU A 218 -17.72 -10.13 7.54
C LEU A 218 -17.17 -11.55 7.76
N THR A 219 -18.02 -12.58 7.72
CA THR A 219 -17.58 -13.97 7.88
C THR A 219 -16.57 -14.34 6.79
N GLU A 220 -16.93 -14.12 5.53
CA GLU A 220 -16.03 -14.45 4.41
C GLU A 220 -14.76 -13.59 4.45
N THR A 221 -14.87 -12.33 4.87
CA THR A 221 -13.70 -11.46 5.09
C THR A 221 -12.74 -12.06 6.12
N LEU A 222 -13.25 -12.50 7.26
CA LEU A 222 -12.45 -13.11 8.32
C LEU A 222 -11.84 -14.45 7.89
N ASP A 223 -12.60 -15.27 7.16
CA ASP A 223 -12.11 -16.54 6.60
C ASP A 223 -10.97 -16.31 5.59
N CYS A 224 -11.08 -15.28 4.74
CA CYS A 224 -10.03 -14.90 3.80
C CYS A 224 -8.75 -14.44 4.51
N ILE A 225 -8.91 -13.60 5.55
CA ILE A 225 -7.78 -13.12 6.37
C ILE A 225 -7.07 -14.30 7.06
N GLU A 226 -7.84 -15.23 7.63
CA GLU A 226 -7.29 -16.39 8.32
C GLU A 226 -6.59 -17.34 7.35
N LEU A 227 -7.16 -17.59 6.16
CA LEU A 227 -6.52 -18.38 5.11
C LEU A 227 -5.15 -17.80 4.74
N ALA A 228 -5.07 -16.49 4.49
CA ALA A 228 -3.80 -15.84 4.18
C ALA A 228 -2.78 -16.02 5.32
N LYS A 229 -3.18 -15.79 6.57
CA LYS A 229 -2.29 -15.91 7.74
C LYS A 229 -1.74 -17.31 7.93
N GLN A 230 -2.57 -18.34 7.79
CA GLN A 230 -2.16 -19.74 7.93
C GLN A 230 -1.08 -20.14 6.92
N HIS A 231 -0.98 -19.40 5.82
CA HIS A 231 0.01 -19.58 4.77
C HIS A 231 1.11 -18.50 4.77
N ASN A 232 1.28 -17.78 5.89
CA ASN A 232 2.31 -16.74 6.06
C ASN A 232 2.17 -15.55 5.09
N TYR A 233 0.96 -15.26 4.62
CA TYR A 233 0.67 -14.06 3.84
C TYR A 233 0.22 -12.95 4.78
N THR A 234 0.76 -11.75 4.58
CA THR A 234 0.25 -10.55 5.25
C THR A 234 -1.08 -10.11 4.65
N ASN A 235 -1.94 -9.59 5.51
CA ASN A 235 -3.25 -9.06 5.14
C ASN A 235 -3.25 -7.55 5.33
N ILE A 236 -3.57 -6.81 4.28
CA ILE A 236 -3.67 -5.36 4.34
C ILE A 236 -5.16 -5.02 4.27
N ILE A 237 -5.75 -4.60 5.39
CA ILE A 237 -7.14 -4.17 5.39
C ILE A 237 -7.24 -2.85 4.66
N SER A 238 -8.12 -2.75 3.67
CA SER A 238 -8.13 -1.62 2.74
C SER A 238 -9.48 -0.90 2.67
N HIS A 239 -9.40 0.40 2.47
CA HIS A 239 -10.52 1.26 2.11
C HIS A 239 -10.98 1.04 0.66
N ARG A 240 -11.95 1.85 0.21
CA ARG A 240 -12.30 2.01 -1.21
C ARG A 240 -12.07 3.45 -1.69
N SER A 241 -12.00 3.66 -3.01
CA SER A 241 -11.91 5.02 -3.57
C SER A 241 -13.14 5.86 -3.19
N GLY A 242 -14.35 5.29 -3.24
CA GLY A 242 -15.55 5.87 -2.63
C GLY A 242 -15.73 5.40 -1.18
N GLU A 243 -15.35 6.23 -0.21
CA GLU A 243 -15.51 5.94 1.22
C GLU A 243 -16.63 6.74 1.89
N THR A 244 -16.95 6.32 3.10
CA THR A 244 -17.92 6.98 4.00
C THR A 244 -17.26 7.38 5.32
N GLU A 245 -18.05 7.88 6.27
CA GLU A 245 -17.64 8.09 7.65
C GLU A 245 -17.49 6.79 8.47
N ASP A 246 -17.92 5.64 7.94
CA ASP A 246 -17.78 4.34 8.61
C ASP A 246 -16.31 4.02 8.89
N THR A 247 -16.01 3.44 10.05
CA THR A 247 -14.64 3.13 10.47
C THR A 247 -14.40 1.65 10.74
N THR A 248 -15.32 0.77 10.33
CA THR A 248 -15.30 -0.67 10.67
C THR A 248 -13.99 -1.35 10.26
N ILE A 249 -13.36 -0.90 9.18
CA ILE A 249 -12.07 -1.47 8.73
C ILE A 249 -10.92 -1.23 9.72
N ALA A 250 -10.97 -0.17 10.54
CA ALA A 250 -10.02 0.05 11.63
C ALA A 250 -10.16 -1.04 12.69
N ASP A 251 -11.38 -1.30 13.13
CA ASP A 251 -11.71 -2.36 14.08
C ASP A 251 -11.36 -3.74 13.53
N ILE A 252 -11.59 -4.02 12.24
CA ILE A 252 -11.18 -5.29 11.61
C ILE A 252 -9.66 -5.47 11.64
N ALA A 253 -8.89 -4.42 11.34
CA ALA A 253 -7.43 -4.48 11.33
C ALA A 253 -6.86 -4.86 12.71
N VAL A 254 -7.42 -4.32 13.80
CA VAL A 254 -7.00 -4.64 15.18
C VAL A 254 -7.59 -5.96 15.65
N ALA A 255 -8.87 -6.23 15.36
CA ALA A 255 -9.54 -7.49 15.70
C ALA A 255 -8.78 -8.70 15.15
N THR A 256 -8.24 -8.55 13.95
CA THR A 256 -7.47 -9.60 13.30
C THR A 256 -5.98 -9.45 13.55
N ASN A 257 -5.48 -8.48 14.31
CA ASN A 257 -4.03 -8.21 14.42
C ASN A 257 -3.34 -8.25 13.03
N ALA A 258 -3.97 -7.67 12.00
CA ALA A 258 -3.50 -7.77 10.61
C ALA A 258 -2.09 -7.18 10.44
N GLY A 259 -1.77 -6.18 11.27
CA GLY A 259 -0.48 -5.51 11.30
C GLY A 259 -0.32 -4.41 10.26
N GLN A 260 -1.20 -4.32 9.26
CA GLN A 260 -1.14 -3.32 8.19
C GLN A 260 -2.55 -2.84 7.80
N ILE A 261 -2.66 -1.57 7.37
CA ILE A 261 -3.91 -0.98 6.87
C ILE A 261 -3.62 0.02 5.74
N LYS A 262 -4.41 0.00 4.66
CA LYS A 262 -4.38 0.99 3.56
C LYS A 262 -5.68 1.76 3.56
N THR A 263 -5.71 2.91 4.24
CA THR A 263 -6.95 3.70 4.42
C THR A 263 -6.83 5.15 3.96
N GLY A 264 -5.90 5.43 3.03
CA GLY A 264 -5.73 6.72 2.37
C GLY A 264 -4.75 7.66 3.04
N SER A 265 -4.76 8.92 2.63
CA SER A 265 -3.82 9.95 3.04
C SER A 265 -4.17 10.60 4.38
N ALA A 266 -3.30 11.49 4.86
CA ALA A 266 -3.53 12.38 5.99
C ALA A 266 -4.42 13.60 5.62
N SER A 267 -5.42 13.40 4.77
CA SER A 267 -6.42 14.40 4.42
C SER A 267 -7.77 13.75 4.08
N ARG A 268 -8.82 14.58 4.02
CA ARG A 268 -10.23 14.19 3.82
C ARG A 268 -10.82 13.32 4.95
N THR A 269 -12.03 13.65 5.39
CA THR A 269 -12.65 12.97 6.54
C THR A 269 -12.95 11.50 6.27
N ASP A 270 -13.27 11.14 5.04
CA ASP A 270 -13.50 9.76 4.57
C ASP A 270 -12.28 8.85 4.80
N ARG A 271 -11.07 9.42 4.95
CA ARG A 271 -9.82 8.73 5.34
C ARG A 271 -9.50 8.90 6.82
N ILE A 272 -9.46 10.16 7.28
CA ILE A 272 -9.07 10.53 8.64
C ILE A 272 -9.95 9.88 9.71
N CYS A 273 -11.24 9.62 9.42
CA CYS A 273 -12.12 8.96 10.39
C CYS A 273 -11.59 7.57 10.82
N LYS A 274 -10.99 6.79 9.90
CA LYS A 274 -10.38 5.48 10.22
C LYS A 274 -9.14 5.64 11.10
N TYR A 275 -8.29 6.62 10.81
CA TYR A 275 -7.14 6.94 11.67
C TYR A 275 -7.58 7.40 13.06
N ASN A 276 -8.60 8.24 13.15
CA ASN A 276 -9.17 8.66 14.42
C ASN A 276 -9.75 7.47 15.21
N GLN A 277 -10.34 6.49 14.54
CA GLN A 277 -10.81 5.28 15.19
C GLN A 277 -9.65 4.44 15.72
N LEU A 278 -8.57 4.28 14.95
CA LEU A 278 -7.37 3.59 15.43
C LEU A 278 -6.70 4.29 16.61
N LEU A 279 -6.72 5.63 16.67
CA LEU A 279 -6.28 6.39 17.86
C LEU A 279 -7.14 6.06 19.09
N ARG A 280 -8.46 5.98 18.93
CA ARG A 280 -9.37 5.60 20.04
C ARG A 280 -9.12 4.16 20.50
N ILE A 281 -8.91 3.23 19.55
CA ILE A 281 -8.61 1.83 19.87
C ILE A 281 -7.28 1.73 20.62
N GLU A 282 -6.24 2.46 20.19
CA GLU A 282 -4.95 2.51 20.89
C GLU A 282 -5.11 3.08 22.31
N GLU A 283 -5.87 4.17 22.48
CA GLU A 283 -6.17 4.76 23.79
C GLU A 283 -6.91 3.78 24.70
N GLU A 284 -7.92 3.07 24.18
CA GLU A 284 -8.72 2.09 24.93
C GLU A 284 -7.90 0.86 25.37
N LEU A 285 -7.01 0.37 24.50
CA LEU A 285 -6.12 -0.75 24.81
C LEU A 285 -5.06 -0.40 25.86
N GLY A 286 -4.68 0.87 25.97
CA GLY A 286 -3.69 1.36 26.94
C GLY A 286 -2.37 0.58 26.84
N GLU A 287 -1.89 0.06 27.96
CA GLU A 287 -0.64 -0.72 28.03
C GLU A 287 -0.67 -2.03 27.22
N SER A 288 -1.85 -2.51 26.83
CA SER A 288 -1.96 -3.72 25.99
C SER A 288 -1.75 -3.42 24.50
N ALA A 289 -1.79 -2.15 24.09
CA ALA A 289 -1.62 -1.78 22.69
C ALA A 289 -0.19 -2.11 22.20
N ALA A 290 -0.10 -2.78 21.05
CA ALA A 290 1.16 -3.07 20.40
C ALA A 290 1.15 -2.53 18.97
N TYR A 291 2.03 -1.59 18.64
CA TYR A 291 2.20 -1.17 17.25
C TYR A 291 3.02 -2.19 16.47
N ALA A 292 2.52 -2.62 15.32
CA ALA A 292 3.17 -3.67 14.53
C ALA A 292 4.56 -3.26 14.02
N GLY A 293 4.72 -2.00 13.60
CA GLY A 293 5.98 -1.46 13.06
C GLY A 293 6.62 -2.40 12.04
N ARG A 294 7.94 -2.58 12.12
CA ARG A 294 8.68 -3.50 11.24
C ARG A 294 8.21 -4.97 11.31
N LYS A 295 7.64 -5.40 12.44
CA LYS A 295 7.15 -6.79 12.60
C LYS A 295 5.89 -7.08 11.79
N ALA A 296 5.28 -6.04 11.20
CA ALA A 296 4.15 -6.19 10.30
C ALA A 296 4.47 -7.03 9.04
N PHE A 297 5.74 -7.17 8.68
CA PHE A 297 6.22 -7.88 7.49
C PHE A 297 6.75 -9.28 7.80
N TYR A 298 5.96 -10.09 8.52
CA TYR A 298 6.34 -11.48 8.85
C TYR A 298 6.43 -12.42 7.63
N ASN A 299 5.93 -11.96 6.48
CA ASN A 299 5.98 -12.65 5.20
C ASN A 299 7.30 -12.44 4.44
N VAL A 300 8.15 -11.52 4.89
CA VAL A 300 9.46 -11.22 4.31
C VAL A 300 10.54 -11.59 5.33
N GLY A 301 11.57 -12.32 4.88
CA GLY A 301 12.63 -12.88 5.74
C GLY A 301 13.62 -11.85 6.27
#